data_AF-A0A936MR14-F1
#
_entry.id   AF-A0A936MR14-F1
#
_cell.length_a   1.000
_cell.length_b   1.000
_cell.length_c   1.000
_cell.angle_alpha   90.00
_cell.angle_beta   90.00
_cell.angle_gamma   90.00
#
_symmetry.space_group_name_H-M   'P 1'
#
loop_
_entity.id
_entity.type
_entity.pdbx_description
1 polymer ?
#
loop_
_entity_poly.entity_id
_entity_poly.type
_entity_poly.pdbx_seq_one_letter_code
_entity_poly.pdbx_strand_id
1 'polypeptide(L)'
;MSDTLKSLINKIKVRLGAEDPAAFDDMAALAEQYPDEPDVWRALAYAYEVRDDYTAAIAAITREMDLRPERPALYFTRGGYLLMTADYEGAVADFTKGLVLGDQMEHEPYREVLHFLRAEAFFQLGRKAEARSDLEHVKDDCVFWTIQVRSKAELLALCAESAR
;
A
#
# COMPACT_ATOMS: atom_id res chain seq x y z
N MET A 1 10.72 -17.74 8.05
CA MET A 1 9.56 -18.59 7.73
C MET A 1 9.93 -19.99 7.26
N SER A 2 9.35 -21.03 7.89
CA SER A 2 9.45 -22.42 7.45
C SER A 2 8.60 -22.70 6.20
N ASP A 3 8.96 -23.72 5.42
CA ASP A 3 8.18 -24.10 4.22
C ASP A 3 6.74 -24.48 4.56
N THR A 4 6.52 -25.07 5.73
CA THR A 4 5.19 -25.42 6.24
C THR A 4 4.33 -24.17 6.48
N LEU A 5 4.88 -23.15 7.15
CA LEU A 5 4.15 -21.92 7.43
C LEU A 5 3.85 -21.13 6.15
N LYS A 6 4.81 -21.09 5.22
CA LYS A 6 4.61 -20.51 3.89
C LYS A 6 3.47 -21.20 3.13
N SER A 7 3.46 -22.54 3.15
CA SER A 7 2.40 -23.34 2.53
C SER A 7 1.04 -23.05 3.14
N LEU A 8 0.98 -22.93 4.47
CA LEU A 8 -0.26 -22.66 5.20
C LEU A 8 -0.82 -21.27 4.88
N ILE A 9 0.02 -20.23 4.92
CA ILE A 9 -0.36 -18.87 4.50
C ILE A 9 -0.94 -18.88 3.09
N ASN A 10 -0.28 -19.56 2.14
CA ASN A 10 -0.75 -19.63 0.76
C ASN A 10 -2.11 -20.32 0.63
N LYS A 11 -2.34 -21.41 1.37
CA LYS A 11 -3.64 -22.09 1.39
C LYS A 11 -4.76 -21.19 1.90
N ILE A 12 -4.49 -20.42 2.97
CA ILE A 12 -5.48 -19.49 3.52
C ILE A 12 -5.74 -18.35 2.53
N LYS A 13 -4.72 -17.79 1.87
CA LYS A 13 -4.90 -16.76 0.83
C LYS A 13 -5.78 -17.22 -0.33
N VAL A 14 -5.62 -18.47 -0.78
CA VAL A 14 -6.50 -19.05 -1.81
C VAL A 14 -7.95 -19.10 -1.33
N ARG A 15 -8.18 -19.48 -0.06
CA ARG A 15 -9.52 -19.50 0.54
C ARG A 15 -10.11 -18.10 0.70
N LEU A 16 -9.31 -17.10 1.05
CA LEU A 16 -9.73 -15.69 1.09
C LEU A 16 -10.23 -15.21 -0.29
N GLY A 17 -9.52 -15.54 -1.38
CA GLY A 17 -9.96 -15.22 -2.73
C GLY A 17 -11.20 -16.00 -3.20
N ALA A 18 -11.54 -17.09 -2.51
CA ALA A 18 -12.78 -17.84 -2.70
C ALA A 18 -13.90 -17.40 -1.74
N GLU A 19 -13.73 -16.27 -1.05
CA GLU A 19 -14.68 -15.68 -0.10
C GLU A 19 -15.06 -16.62 1.05
N ASP A 20 -14.16 -17.52 1.44
CA ASP A 20 -14.37 -18.41 2.59
C ASP A 20 -14.39 -17.58 3.90
N PRO A 21 -15.52 -17.54 4.63
CA PRO A 21 -15.65 -16.70 5.81
C PRO A 21 -14.70 -17.11 6.95
N ALA A 22 -14.29 -18.39 7.00
CA ALA A 22 -13.38 -18.88 8.04
C ALA A 22 -11.90 -18.58 7.73
N ALA A 23 -11.56 -18.24 6.49
CA ALA A 23 -10.17 -18.01 6.10
C ALA A 23 -9.56 -16.79 6.81
N PHE A 24 -10.38 -15.79 7.13
CA PHE A 24 -9.95 -14.66 7.94
C PHE A 24 -9.55 -15.10 9.35
N ASP A 25 -10.42 -15.85 10.04
CA ASP A 25 -10.18 -16.32 11.40
C ASP A 25 -8.93 -17.21 11.47
N ASP A 26 -8.75 -18.07 10.45
CA ASP A 26 -7.55 -18.88 10.32
C ASP A 26 -6.27 -18.04 10.17
N MET A 27 -6.33 -16.93 9.42
CA MET A 27 -5.19 -16.02 9.27
C MET A 27 -4.88 -15.27 10.58
N ALA A 28 -5.92 -14.82 11.29
CA ALA A 28 -5.77 -14.16 12.59
C ALA A 28 -5.15 -15.10 13.62
N ALA A 29 -5.63 -16.35 13.68
CA ALA A 29 -5.08 -17.38 14.56
C ALA A 29 -3.61 -17.68 14.26
N LEU A 30 -3.16 -17.57 13.00
CA LEU A 30 -1.73 -17.69 12.69
C LEU A 30 -0.91 -16.54 13.26
N ALA A 31 -1.41 -15.31 13.20
CA ALA A 31 -0.68 -14.16 13.75
C ALA A 31 -0.50 -14.28 15.27
N GLU A 32 -1.49 -14.85 15.96
CA GLU A 32 -1.39 -15.16 17.39
C GLU A 32 -0.39 -16.29 17.69
N GLN A 33 -0.35 -17.33 16.85
CA GLN A 33 0.57 -18.46 17.03
C GLN A 33 2.03 -18.09 16.70
N TYR A 34 2.23 -17.16 15.76
CA TYR A 34 3.53 -16.75 15.26
C TYR A 34 3.70 -15.22 15.32
N PRO A 35 3.64 -14.60 16.51
CA PRO A 35 3.59 -13.15 16.67
C PRO A 35 4.89 -12.43 16.27
N ASP A 36 5.98 -13.18 16.13
CA ASP A 36 7.30 -12.70 15.72
C ASP A 36 7.64 -13.09 14.27
N GLU A 37 6.71 -13.73 13.53
CA GLU A 37 6.90 -13.98 12.09
C GLU A 37 6.24 -12.86 11.26
N PRO A 38 7.03 -11.93 10.71
CA PRO A 38 6.54 -10.78 9.92
C PRO A 38 5.71 -11.19 8.70
N ASP A 39 6.02 -12.32 8.07
CA ASP A 39 5.28 -12.80 6.90
C ASP A 39 3.82 -13.15 7.22
N VAL A 40 3.52 -13.48 8.49
CA VAL A 40 2.15 -13.73 8.96
C VAL A 40 1.38 -12.43 9.12
N TRP A 41 2.01 -11.39 9.68
CA TRP A 41 1.41 -10.06 9.78
C TRP A 41 1.10 -9.46 8.40
N ARG A 42 1.99 -9.65 7.43
CA ARG A 42 1.73 -9.30 6.02
C ARG A 42 0.52 -10.03 5.45
N ALA A 43 0.40 -11.31 5.78
CA ALA A 43 -0.70 -12.13 5.29
C ALA A 43 -2.04 -11.76 5.95
N LEU A 44 -2.00 -11.37 7.22
CA LEU A 44 -3.15 -10.83 7.94
C LEU A 44 -3.57 -9.46 7.39
N ALA A 45 -2.63 -8.57 7.07
CA ALA A 45 -2.94 -7.31 6.40
C ALA A 45 -3.69 -7.52 5.08
N TYR A 46 -3.25 -8.48 4.26
CA TYR A 46 -3.97 -8.87 3.04
C TYR A 46 -5.38 -9.41 3.33
N ALA A 47 -5.56 -10.18 4.41
CA ALA A 47 -6.88 -10.68 4.80
C ALA A 47 -7.84 -9.54 5.19
N TYR A 48 -7.32 -8.49 5.83
CA TYR A 48 -8.07 -7.26 6.12
C TYR A 48 -8.36 -6.45 4.86
N GLU A 49 -7.41 -6.34 3.94
CA GLU A 49 -7.60 -5.66 2.63
C GLU A 49 -8.73 -6.31 1.82
N VAL A 50 -8.79 -7.65 1.77
CA VAL A 50 -9.89 -8.37 1.09
C VAL A 50 -11.27 -8.05 1.70
N ARG A 51 -11.30 -7.60 2.96
CA ARG A 51 -12.51 -7.19 3.67
C ARG A 51 -12.74 -5.67 3.69
N ASP A 52 -11.92 -4.91 2.97
CA ASP A 52 -11.88 -3.45 2.98
C ASP A 52 -11.66 -2.84 4.39
N ASP A 53 -11.13 -3.61 5.34
CA ASP A 53 -10.77 -3.12 6.68
C ASP A 53 -9.34 -2.55 6.67
N TYR A 54 -9.19 -1.43 5.98
CA TYR A 54 -7.89 -0.77 5.80
C TYR A 54 -7.28 -0.30 7.13
N THR A 55 -8.10 0.00 8.15
CA THR A 55 -7.60 0.41 9.47
C THR A 55 -6.88 -0.76 10.16
N ALA A 56 -7.48 -1.94 10.15
CA ALA A 56 -6.84 -3.12 10.70
C ALA A 56 -5.66 -3.60 9.83
N ALA A 57 -5.74 -3.43 8.51
CA ALA A 57 -4.63 -3.71 7.60
C ALA A 57 -3.39 -2.84 7.91
N ILE A 58 -3.59 -1.54 8.18
CA ILE A 58 -2.52 -0.61 8.61
C ILE A 58 -1.87 -1.09 9.91
N ALA A 59 -2.67 -1.55 10.90
CA ALA A 59 -2.14 -2.07 12.15
C ALA A 59 -1.28 -3.33 11.92
N ALA A 60 -1.75 -4.26 11.08
CA ALA A 60 -1.01 -5.47 10.74
C ALA A 60 0.30 -5.18 9.97
N ILE A 61 0.29 -4.27 8.99
CA ILE A 61 1.53 -3.84 8.31
C ILE A 61 2.47 -3.13 9.26
N THR A 62 1.97 -2.29 10.16
CA THR A 62 2.81 -1.63 11.16
C THR A 62 3.53 -2.66 12.04
N ARG A 63 2.84 -3.73 12.41
CA ARG A 63 3.45 -4.84 13.14
C ARG A 63 4.49 -5.60 12.31
N GLU A 64 4.28 -5.78 11.01
CA GLU A 64 5.33 -6.32 10.11
C GLU A 64 6.55 -5.40 10.07
N MET A 65 6.34 -4.08 9.98
CA MET A 65 7.40 -3.07 9.93
C MET A 65 8.24 -3.05 11.22
N ASP A 66 7.62 -3.26 12.39
CA ASP A 66 8.32 -3.37 13.67
C ASP A 66 9.28 -4.57 13.70
N LEU A 67 8.95 -5.65 12.98
CA LEU A 67 9.73 -6.89 12.91
C LEU A 67 10.76 -6.88 11.77
N ARG A 68 10.47 -6.20 10.66
CA ARG A 68 11.35 -6.06 9.49
C ARG A 68 11.32 -4.61 8.98
N PRO A 69 12.09 -3.70 9.58
CA PRO A 69 12.11 -2.32 9.14
C PRO A 69 12.80 -2.18 7.76
N GLU A 70 12.67 -0.99 7.16
CA GLU A 70 13.47 -0.54 6.01
C GLU A 70 13.22 -1.26 4.67
N ARG A 71 11.97 -1.62 4.38
CA ARG A 71 11.58 -2.14 3.06
C ARG A 71 10.66 -1.16 2.32
N PRO A 72 11.02 -0.68 1.11
CA PRO A 72 10.17 0.21 0.31
C PRO A 72 8.74 -0.31 0.16
N ALA A 73 8.59 -1.62 -0.09
CA ALA A 73 7.30 -2.29 -0.25
C ALA A 73 6.35 -2.13 0.96
N LEU A 74 6.86 -2.05 2.18
CA LEU A 74 6.00 -1.90 3.37
C LEU A 74 5.40 -0.50 3.44
N TYR A 75 6.18 0.52 3.09
CA TYR A 75 5.69 1.90 3.00
C TYR A 75 4.75 2.09 1.80
N PHE A 76 5.03 1.44 0.67
CA PHE A 76 4.08 1.37 -0.45
C PHE A 76 2.73 0.80 0.00
N THR A 77 2.73 -0.36 0.66
CA THR A 77 1.49 -1.03 1.09
C THR A 77 0.75 -0.21 2.14
N ARG A 78 1.42 0.27 3.19
CA ARG A 78 0.76 1.08 4.24
C ARG A 78 0.28 2.42 3.70
N GLY A 79 1.05 3.09 2.85
CA GLY A 79 0.64 4.32 2.17
C GLY A 79 -0.62 4.12 1.30
N GLY A 80 -0.73 2.99 0.63
CA GLY A 80 -1.94 2.61 -0.11
C GLY A 80 -3.17 2.47 0.79
N TYR A 81 -3.04 1.80 1.94
CA TYR A 81 -4.13 1.72 2.91
C TYR A 81 -4.47 3.08 3.53
N LEU A 82 -3.46 3.92 3.80
CA LEU A 82 -3.66 5.28 4.31
C LEU A 82 -4.46 6.14 3.33
N LEU A 83 -4.18 6.05 2.02
CA LEU A 83 -5.01 6.66 0.97
C LEU A 83 -6.46 6.22 1.06
N MET A 84 -6.72 4.93 1.23
CA MET A 84 -8.08 4.38 1.33
C MET A 84 -8.81 4.85 2.60
N THR A 85 -8.07 5.13 3.67
CA THR A 85 -8.61 5.72 4.92
C THR A 85 -8.65 7.25 4.94
N ALA A 86 -8.31 7.91 3.83
CA ALA A 86 -8.20 9.36 3.69
C ALA A 86 -7.15 10.04 4.60
N ASP A 87 -6.21 9.30 5.17
CA ASP A 87 -5.02 9.87 5.83
C ASP A 87 -3.97 10.21 4.78
N TYR A 88 -4.22 11.30 4.06
CA TYR A 88 -3.39 11.71 2.93
C TYR A 88 -2.00 12.21 3.36
N GLU A 89 -1.88 12.85 4.52
CA GLU A 89 -0.56 13.27 5.04
C GLU A 89 0.27 12.05 5.46
N GLY A 90 -0.35 11.06 6.12
CA GLY A 90 0.29 9.78 6.41
C GLY A 90 0.73 9.06 5.13
N ALA A 91 -0.13 9.01 4.12
CA ALA A 91 0.20 8.41 2.82
C ALA A 91 1.38 9.11 2.14
N VAL A 92 1.42 10.45 2.13
CA VAL A 92 2.55 11.23 1.60
C VAL A 92 3.84 10.88 2.33
N ALA A 93 3.81 10.79 3.66
CA ALA A 93 4.98 10.45 4.46
C ALA A 93 5.51 9.05 4.12
N ASP A 94 4.63 8.07 4.00
CA ASP A 94 4.99 6.70 3.66
C ASP A 94 5.54 6.58 2.23
N PHE A 95 4.85 7.13 1.23
CA PHE A 95 5.36 7.07 -0.15
C PHE A 95 6.70 7.79 -0.30
N THR A 96 6.90 8.89 0.43
CA THR A 96 8.21 9.58 0.48
C THR A 96 9.29 8.69 1.05
N LYS A 97 9.02 7.99 2.16
CA LYS A 97 9.98 7.06 2.76
C LYS A 97 10.25 5.86 1.84
N GLY A 98 9.23 5.35 1.15
CA GLY A 98 9.35 4.31 0.13
C GLY A 98 10.27 4.71 -1.01
N LEU A 99 10.09 5.91 -1.58
CA LEU A 99 10.96 6.45 -2.64
C LEU A 99 12.42 6.59 -2.18
N VAL A 100 12.64 7.15 -0.98
CA VAL A 100 14.00 7.32 -0.42
C VAL A 100 14.70 5.97 -0.22
N LEU A 101 14.01 4.97 0.31
CA LEU A 101 14.58 3.63 0.47
C LEU A 101 14.79 2.96 -0.89
N GLY A 102 13.91 3.17 -1.85
CA GLY A 102 14.02 2.61 -3.19
C GLY A 102 15.25 3.11 -3.95
N ASP A 103 15.52 4.41 -3.88
CA ASP A 103 16.71 5.02 -4.48
C ASP A 103 18.02 4.47 -3.86
N GLN A 104 17.98 3.98 -2.61
CA GLN A 104 19.13 3.35 -1.94
C GLN A 104 19.36 1.89 -2.36
N MET A 105 18.35 1.21 -2.91
CA MET A 105 18.39 -0.24 -3.17
C MET A 105 18.69 -0.60 -4.64
N GLU A 106 19.20 0.36 -5.44
CA GLU A 106 19.65 0.25 -6.86
C GLU A 106 18.62 -0.24 -7.89
N HIS A 107 17.49 -0.83 -7.51
CA HIS A 107 16.37 -1.14 -8.40
C HIS A 107 15.08 -1.26 -7.59
N GLU A 108 14.21 -0.27 -7.70
CA GLU A 108 12.91 -0.30 -7.04
C GLU A 108 11.78 -0.32 -8.10
N PRO A 109 11.00 -1.41 -8.21
CA PRO A 109 10.01 -1.61 -9.26
C PRO A 109 8.72 -0.79 -9.06
N TYR A 110 8.56 -0.19 -7.89
CA TYR A 110 7.41 0.62 -7.47
C TYR A 110 7.66 2.14 -7.60
N ARG A 111 8.85 2.63 -7.99
CA ARG A 111 9.17 4.07 -8.04
C ARG A 111 8.13 4.89 -8.80
N GLU A 112 7.75 4.42 -9.98
CA GLU A 112 6.74 5.07 -10.83
C GLU A 112 5.35 5.10 -10.16
N VAL A 113 4.90 3.98 -9.58
CA VAL A 113 3.61 3.94 -8.87
C VAL A 113 3.65 4.73 -7.56
N LEU A 114 4.78 4.78 -6.85
CA LEU A 114 4.96 5.58 -5.64
C LEU A 114 4.82 7.07 -5.93
N HIS A 115 5.43 7.57 -6.99
CA HIS A 115 5.20 8.95 -7.45
C HIS A 115 3.73 9.18 -7.78
N PHE A 116 3.08 8.26 -8.49
CA PHE A 116 1.67 8.41 -8.83
C PHE A 116 0.74 8.44 -7.62
N LEU A 117 0.90 7.49 -6.69
CA LEU A 117 0.08 7.43 -5.47
C LEU A 117 0.33 8.63 -4.55
N ARG A 118 1.57 9.13 -4.48
CA ARG A 118 1.89 10.35 -3.74
C ARG A 118 1.33 11.59 -4.43
N ALA A 119 1.32 11.66 -5.75
CA ALA A 119 0.63 12.71 -6.48
C ALA A 119 -0.87 12.73 -6.18
N GLU A 120 -1.52 11.56 -6.12
CA GLU A 120 -2.92 11.46 -5.71
C GLU A 120 -3.12 11.99 -4.28
N ALA A 121 -2.28 11.58 -3.33
CA ALA A 121 -2.35 12.06 -1.95
C ALA A 121 -2.18 13.60 -1.88
N PHE A 122 -1.21 14.15 -2.59
CA PHE A 122 -1.03 15.60 -2.69
C PHE A 122 -2.23 16.30 -3.30
N PHE A 123 -2.83 15.73 -4.35
CA PHE A 123 -4.04 16.28 -4.95
C PHE A 123 -5.20 16.34 -3.95
N GLN A 124 -5.43 15.27 -3.19
CA GLN A 124 -6.48 15.23 -2.15
C GLN A 124 -6.23 16.25 -1.03
N LEU A 125 -4.96 16.57 -0.74
CA LEU A 125 -4.56 17.63 0.18
C LEU A 125 -4.67 19.05 -0.41
N GLY A 126 -5.05 19.20 -1.68
CA GLY A 126 -5.06 20.49 -2.39
C GLY A 126 -3.65 20.97 -2.79
N ARG A 127 -2.62 20.15 -2.59
CA ARG A 127 -1.20 20.41 -2.89
C ARG A 127 -0.90 20.12 -4.36
N LYS A 128 -1.64 20.80 -5.24
CA LYS A 128 -1.63 20.58 -6.71
C LYS A 128 -0.26 20.84 -7.36
N ALA A 129 0.60 21.66 -6.75
CA ALA A 129 1.94 21.90 -7.27
C ALA A 129 2.83 20.67 -7.06
N GLU A 130 2.85 20.12 -5.86
CA GLU A 130 3.59 18.88 -5.56
C GLU A 130 3.06 17.69 -6.36
N ALA A 131 1.73 17.57 -6.49
CA ALA A 131 1.13 16.52 -7.31
C ALA A 131 1.63 16.54 -8.77
N ARG A 132 1.68 17.74 -9.39
CA ARG A 132 2.22 17.88 -10.75
C ARG A 132 3.71 17.52 -10.84
N SER A 133 4.49 17.91 -9.83
CA SER A 133 5.92 17.56 -9.78
C SER A 133 6.13 16.05 -9.72
N ASP A 134 5.34 15.31 -8.93
CA ASP A 134 5.43 13.85 -8.89
C ASP A 134 5.05 13.21 -10.23
N LEU A 135 4.07 13.76 -10.94
CA LEU A 135 3.63 13.24 -12.23
C LEU A 135 4.66 13.40 -13.34
N GLU A 136 5.68 14.26 -13.19
CA GLU A 136 6.82 14.34 -14.12
C GLU A 136 7.65 13.05 -14.13
N HIS A 137 7.57 12.26 -13.05
CA HIS A 137 8.26 10.97 -12.91
C HIS A 137 7.43 9.76 -13.35
N VAL A 138 6.22 9.98 -13.88
CA VAL A 138 5.30 8.93 -14.32
C VAL A 138 5.11 9.00 -15.83
N LYS A 139 5.10 7.87 -16.54
CA LYS A 139 4.84 7.82 -17.99
C LYS A 139 3.42 8.27 -18.33
N ASP A 140 3.25 8.77 -19.55
CA ASP A 140 2.00 9.36 -20.00
C ASP A 140 0.85 8.37 -20.18
N ASP A 141 1.17 7.11 -20.47
CA ASP A 141 0.21 6.02 -20.68
C ASP A 141 -0.17 5.26 -19.39
N CYS A 142 0.36 5.69 -18.23
CA CYS A 142 0.07 5.05 -16.95
C CYS A 142 -1.37 5.27 -16.49
N VAL A 143 -2.00 4.17 -16.08
CA VAL A 143 -3.28 4.11 -15.39
C VAL A 143 -3.11 3.24 -14.15
N PHE A 144 -3.42 3.80 -12.99
CA PHE A 144 -3.29 3.11 -11.71
C PHE A 144 -4.62 3.10 -10.97
N TRP A 145 -4.78 2.08 -10.12
CA TRP A 145 -5.78 2.09 -9.08
C TRP A 145 -5.22 2.86 -7.88
N THR A 146 -5.90 3.95 -7.51
CA THR A 146 -5.62 4.71 -6.28
C THR A 146 -6.78 4.50 -5.30
N ILE A 147 -7.60 5.54 -5.07
CA ILE A 147 -8.96 5.48 -4.52
C ILE A 147 -9.95 5.06 -5.63
N GLN A 148 -9.61 5.42 -6.87
CA GLN A 148 -10.33 5.08 -8.10
C GLN A 148 -9.32 4.85 -9.22
N VAL A 149 -9.79 4.30 -10.34
CA VAL A 149 -8.98 4.22 -11.57
C VAL A 149 -8.66 5.65 -12.01
N ARG A 150 -7.37 5.94 -12.16
CA ARG A 150 -6.90 7.26 -12.56
C ARG A 150 -5.70 7.15 -13.48
N SER A 151 -5.73 7.90 -14.57
CA SER A 151 -4.60 8.12 -15.46
C SER A 151 -3.81 9.37 -15.06
N LYS A 152 -2.55 9.44 -15.51
CA LYS A 152 -1.72 10.66 -15.37
C LYS A 152 -2.40 11.88 -16.01
N ALA A 153 -2.96 11.72 -17.20
CA ALA A 153 -3.60 12.82 -17.93
C ALA A 153 -4.80 13.40 -17.15
N GLU A 154 -5.65 12.55 -16.57
CA GLU A 154 -6.78 12.98 -15.75
C GLU A 154 -6.33 13.73 -14.50
N LEU A 155 -5.34 13.18 -13.77
CA LEU A 155 -4.85 13.83 -12.55
C LEU A 155 -4.20 15.19 -12.85
N LEU A 156 -3.45 15.30 -13.96
CA LEU A 156 -2.90 16.58 -14.42
C LEU A 156 -4.00 17.59 -14.75
N ALA A 157 -5.07 17.17 -15.42
CA ALA A 157 -6.20 18.04 -15.74
C ALA A 157 -6.86 18.59 -14.47
N LEU A 158 -7.12 17.73 -13.48
CA LEU A 158 -7.67 18.12 -12.18
C LEU A 158 -6.75 19.09 -11.41
N CYS A 159 -5.43 18.92 -11.55
CA CYS A 159 -4.45 19.85 -10.97
C CYS A 159 -4.40 21.21 -11.70
N ALA A 160 -4.82 21.29 -12.96
CA ALA A 160 -4.83 22.52 -13.75
C ALA A 160 -6.10 23.37 -13.54
N GLU A 161 -7.19 22.78 -13.05
CA GLU A 161 -8.43 23.50 -12.76
C GLU A 161 -8.23 24.49 -11.59
N SER A 162 -8.49 25.77 -11.86
CA SER A 162 -8.57 26.81 -10.83
C SER A 162 -9.75 26.55 -9.89
N ALA A 163 -9.58 26.76 -8.58
CA ALA A 163 -10.70 26.75 -7.64
C ALA A 163 -11.76 27.76 -8.10
N ARG A 164 -13.01 27.31 -8.26
CA ARG A 164 -14.16 28.17 -8.51
C ARG A 164 -14.53 28.97 -7.27
#